data_AF-A0A348NXZ1-F1
#
_entry.id   AF-A0A348NXZ1-F1
#
_cell.length_a   1.000
_cell.length_b   1.000
_cell.length_c   1.000
_cell.angle_alpha   90.00
_cell.angle_beta   90.00
_cell.angle_gamma   90.00
#
_symmetry.space_group_name_H-M   'P 1'
#
loop_
_entity.id
_entity.type
_entity.pdbx_description
1 polymer ?
#
loop_
_entity_poly.entity_id
_entity_poly.type
_entity_poly.pdbx_seq_one_letter_code
_entity_poly.pdbx_strand_id
1 'polypeptide(L)' 'MKYILTGGGTGGHVYPALAIAEHIKKNEPDAEFLYIGTK' A
#
# COMPACT_ATOMS: atom_id res chain seq x y z
N MET A 1 -10.78 -4.13 6.72
CA MET A 1 -9.74 -5.20 6.76
C MET A 1 -8.38 -4.53 6.91
N LYS A 2 -7.35 -5.20 7.47
CA LYS A 2 -6.01 -4.63 7.62
C LYS A 2 -5.06 -5.22 6.59
N TYR A 3 -4.38 -4.37 5.83
CA TYR A 3 -3.44 -4.74 4.78
C TYR A 3 -2.04 -4.25 5.10
N ILE A 4 -1.04 -5.11 4.89
CA ILE A 4 0.36 -4.74 4.96
C ILE A 4 0.92 -4.78 3.54
N LEU A 5 1.53 -3.67 3.13
CA LEU A 5 2.22 -3.54 1.86
C LEU A 5 3.72 -3.43 2.14
N THR A 6 4.54 -4.12 1.35
CA THR A 6 6.00 -4.16 1.56
C THR A 6 6.74 -3.85 0.27
N GLY A 7 7.94 -3.27 0.38
CA GLY A 7 8.78 -2.94 -0.77
C GLY A 7 10.01 -2.13 -0.40
N GLY A 8 10.77 -1.67 -1.39
CA GLY A 8 11.89 -0.75 -1.19
C GLY A 8 11.44 0.67 -0.83
N GLY A 9 12.31 1.47 -0.22
CA GLY A 9 11.98 2.84 0.21
C GLY A 9 11.86 3.89 -0.91
N THR A 10 12.16 3.52 -2.17
CA THR A 10 12.14 4.46 -3.31
C THR A 10 10.79 4.52 -4.00
N GLY A 11 10.55 5.59 -4.76
CA GLY A 11 9.32 5.77 -5.54
C GLY A 11 8.96 4.56 -6.42
N GLY A 12 9.96 3.86 -6.98
CA GLY A 12 9.74 2.68 -7.83
C GLY A 12 8.97 1.54 -7.15
N HIS A 13 8.97 1.46 -5.81
CA HIS A 13 8.21 0.48 -5.04
C HIS A 13 6.97 1.11 -4.37
N VAL A 14 7.08 2.36 -3.93
CA VAL A 14 5.99 3.08 -3.26
C VAL A 14 4.82 3.35 -4.20
N TYR A 15 5.06 3.79 -5.44
CA TYR A 15 3.99 4.11 -6.38
C TYR A 15 3.14 2.88 -6.77
N PRO A 16 3.73 1.71 -7.09
CA PRO A 16 2.94 0.49 -7.29
C PRO A 16 2.14 0.08 -6.06
N ALA A 17 2.73 0.16 -4.86
CA ALA A 17 2.02 -0.17 -3.62
C ALA A 17 0.82 0.77 -3.38
N LEU A 18 0.97 2.07 -3.66
CA LEU A 18 -0.13 3.03 -3.60
C LEU A 18 -1.23 2.72 -4.61
N ALA A 19 -0.89 2.36 -5.85
CA ALA A 19 -1.89 1.99 -6.87
C ALA A 19 -2.73 0.79 -6.44
N ILE A 20 -2.10 -0.20 -5.79
CA ILE A 20 -2.80 -1.37 -5.23
C ILE A 20 -3.69 -0.93 -4.06
N ALA A 21 -3.18 -0.13 -3.12
CA ALA A 21 -3.94 0.37 -1.97
C ALA A 21 -5.20 1.15 -2.41
N GLU A 22 -5.07 2.02 -3.41
CA GLU A 22 -6.18 2.78 -3.98
C GLU A 22 -7.26 1.89 -4.59
N HIS A 23 -6.85 0.82 -5.30
CA HIS A 23 -7.81 -0.14 -5.85
C HIS A 23 -8.55 -0.90 -4.74
N ILE A 24 -7.85 -1.35 -3.70
CA ILE A 24 -8.46 -2.04 -2.55
C ILE A 24 -9.43 -1.09 -1.85
N LYS A 25 -9.02 0.16 -1.58
CA LYS A 25 -9.85 1.17 -0.90
C LYS A 25 -11.14 1.50 -1.64
N LYS A 26 -11.16 1.41 -2.97
CA LYS A 26 -12.40 1.59 -3.77
C LYS A 26 -13.44 0.49 -3.51
N ASN A 27 -13.00 -0.74 -3.24
CA ASN A 27 -13.88 -1.88 -2.96
C ASN A 27 -14.15 -2.05 -1.46
N GLU A 28 -13.20 -1.63 -0.62
CA GLU A 28 -13.24 -1.70 0.84
C GLU A 28 -12.90 -0.32 1.44
N PRO A 29 -13.87 0.59 1.58
CA PRO A 29 -13.63 1.95 2.07
C PRO A 29 -12.99 2.01 3.47
N ASP A 30 -13.30 1.01 4.31
CA ASP A 30 -12.81 0.88 5.69
C ASP A 30 -11.52 0.06 5.79
N ALA A 31 -10.82 -0.15 4.68
CA ALA A 31 -9.51 -0.81 4.67
C ALA A 31 -8.44 0.08 5.33
N GLU A 32 -7.66 -0.52 6.24
CA GLU A 32 -6.50 0.11 6.87
C GLU A 32 -5.22 -0.44 6.24
N PHE A 33 -4.24 0.43 6.01
CA PHE A 33 -2.99 0.08 5.33
C PHE A 33 -1.77 0.44 6.17
N LEU A 34 -0.80 -0.47 6.23
CA LEU A 34 0.54 -0.24 6.75
C LEU A 34 1.56 -0.54 5.66
N TYR A 35 2.41 0.43 5.33
CA TYR A 35 3.53 0.22 4.43
C TYR A 35 4.83 -0.01 5.21
N ILE A 36 5.54 -1.09 4.91
CA ILE A 36 6.85 -1.40 5.48
C ILE A 36 7.88 -1.33 4.35
N GLY A 37 8.61 -0.22 4.34
CA GLY A 37 9.71 0.02 3.40
C GLY A 37 11.07 -0.33 3.97
N THR A 38 12.09 -0.30 3.10
CA THR A 38 13.49 -0.25 3.53
C THR A 38 13.89 1.17 3.92
N LYS A 39 14.90 1.30 4.78
CA LYS A 39 15.51 2.59 5.12
C LYS A 39 16.10 3.29 3.90
#